data_AF-B8IXE0-F1
#
_entry.id   AF-B8IXE0-F1
#
_cell.length_a   1.000
_cell.length_b   1.000
_cell.length_c   1.000
_cell.angle_alpha   90.00
_cell.angle_beta   90.00
_cell.angle_gamma   90.00
#
_symmetry.space_group_name_H-M   'P 1'
#
loop_
_entity.id
_entity.type
_entity.pdbx_description
1 polymer ?
#
loop_
_entity_poly.entity_id
_entity_poly.type
_entity_poly.pdbx_seq_one_letter_code
_entity_poly.pdbx_strand_id
1 'polypeptide(L)'
;MAEPPEPADPLPAWTAKDIERWVIIPMRLLRESAVATRPGNALRSTDLEQPSASFDILAFAHTVLTDKDEFLALTTYARIRAAGGDAEASIAEWCREKGWQERTFHRRRVRACERLAAAKNAASLAEGENRSGFGTRPARR
;
A
#
# COMPACT_ATOMS: atom_id res chain seq x y z
N MET A 1 2.66 -40.80 18.70
CA MET A 1 1.72 -39.67 18.70
C MET A 1 2.48 -38.49 18.12
N ALA A 2 2.12 -38.01 16.93
CA ALA A 2 2.74 -36.82 16.36
C ALA A 2 2.17 -35.60 17.06
N GLU A 3 3.03 -34.73 17.59
CA GLU A 3 2.62 -33.43 18.13
C GLU A 3 1.89 -32.63 17.03
N PRO A 4 0.79 -31.93 17.36
CA PRO A 4 0.17 -31.01 16.42
C PRO A 4 1.19 -29.90 16.07
N PRO A 5 1.26 -29.45 14.81
CA PRO A 5 2.16 -28.37 14.44
C PRO A 5 1.86 -27.13 15.28
N GLU A 6 2.89 -26.53 15.87
CA GLU A 6 2.75 -25.27 16.60
C GLU A 6 1.99 -24.25 15.73
N PRO A 7 1.01 -23.52 16.31
CA PRO A 7 0.33 -22.49 15.57
C PRO A 7 1.37 -21.46 15.11
N ALA A 8 1.50 -21.31 13.80
CA ALA A 8 2.41 -20.34 13.20
C ALA A 8 2.15 -18.96 13.82
N ASP A 9 3.23 -18.30 14.25
CA ASP A 9 3.14 -16.94 14.80
C ASP A 9 2.30 -16.05 13.87
N PRO A 10 1.38 -15.25 14.42
CA PRO A 10 0.62 -14.31 13.60
C PRO A 10 1.59 -13.39 12.87
N LEU A 11 1.41 -13.26 11.56
CA LEU A 11 2.23 -12.37 10.75
C LEU A 11 2.27 -10.98 11.40
N PRO A 12 3.44 -10.32 11.45
CA PRO A 12 3.56 -9.03 12.09
C PRO A 12 2.60 -8.03 11.43
N ALA A 13 1.84 -7.31 12.25
CA ALA A 13 0.89 -6.32 11.78
C ALA A 13 1.60 -5.25 10.95
N TRP A 14 0.99 -4.88 9.82
CA TRP A 14 1.48 -3.79 8.98
C TRP A 14 1.51 -2.49 9.76
N THR A 15 2.64 -1.79 9.70
CA THR A 15 2.78 -0.44 10.28
C THR A 15 2.71 0.63 9.20
N ALA A 16 2.47 1.89 9.60
CA ALA A 16 2.54 3.03 8.68
C ALA A 16 3.92 3.13 7.99
N LYS A 17 4.99 2.77 8.69
CA LYS A 17 6.36 2.77 8.13
C LYS A 17 6.55 1.69 7.06
N ASP A 18 5.89 0.54 7.23
CA ASP A 18 5.91 -0.51 6.20
C ASP A 18 5.15 -0.05 4.97
N ILE A 19 3.97 0.56 5.14
CA ILE A 19 3.22 1.16 4.02
C ILE A 19 4.07 2.19 3.28
N GLU A 20 4.73 3.11 3.98
CA GLU A 20 5.61 4.11 3.35
C GLU A 20 6.68 3.45 2.47
N ARG A 21 7.37 2.42 2.98
CA ARG A 21 8.39 1.70 2.21
C ARG A 21 7.78 1.02 0.99
N TRP A 22 6.62 0.40 1.17
CA TRP A 22 5.94 -0.37 0.13
C TRP A 22 5.35 0.49 -0.99
N VAL A 23 4.95 1.74 -0.73
CA VAL A 23 4.49 2.64 -1.81
C VAL A 23 5.64 3.29 -2.59
N ILE A 24 6.84 3.38 -2.00
CA ILE A 24 8.03 3.94 -2.68
C ILE A 24 8.57 2.97 -3.74
N ILE A 25 8.58 1.67 -3.45
CA ILE A 25 9.10 0.63 -4.34
C ILE A 25 8.47 0.68 -5.76
N PRO A 26 7.14 0.63 -5.92
CA PRO A 26 6.54 0.70 -7.25
C PRO A 26 6.77 2.04 -7.94
N MET A 27 6.88 3.14 -7.20
CA MET A 27 7.21 4.45 -7.80
C MET A 27 8.64 4.48 -8.36
N ARG A 28 9.57 3.74 -7.76
CA ARG A 28 10.92 3.54 -8.33
C ARG A 28 10.84 2.72 -9.61
N LEU A 29 10.10 1.61 -9.57
CA LEU A 29 9.89 0.76 -10.74
C LEU A 29 9.21 1.52 -11.90
N LEU A 30 8.20 2.36 -11.62
CA LEU A 30 7.58 3.24 -12.63
C LEU A 30 8.55 4.22 -13.28
N ARG A 31 9.55 4.68 -12.55
CA ARG A 31 10.57 5.60 -13.07
C ARG A 31 11.58 4.86 -13.94
N GLU A 32 11.88 3.62 -13.59
CA GLU A 32 12.87 2.78 -14.27
C GLU A 32 12.28 2.05 -15.49
N SER A 33 10.96 1.89 -15.57
CA SER A 33 10.26 1.14 -16.61
C SER A 33 9.33 2.02 -17.46
N ALA A 34 9.28 1.79 -18.77
CA ALA A 34 8.18 2.29 -19.60
C ALA A 34 6.88 1.60 -19.13
N VAL A 35 5.83 2.36 -18.82
CA VAL A 35 4.53 1.81 -18.38
C VAL A 35 3.43 2.31 -19.31
N ALA A 36 2.70 1.39 -19.95
CA ALA A 36 1.52 1.72 -20.73
C ALA A 36 0.26 1.67 -19.85
N THR A 37 -0.41 2.80 -19.70
CA THR A 37 -1.74 2.87 -19.08
C THR A 37 -2.81 2.40 -20.08
N ARG A 38 -3.43 1.24 -19.84
CA ARG A 38 -4.66 0.84 -20.56
C ARG A 38 -5.89 1.36 -19.80
N PRO A 39 -6.95 1.86 -20.47
CA PRO A 39 -8.12 2.39 -19.78
C PRO A 39 -8.88 1.24 -19.09
N GLY A 40 -8.81 1.20 -17.75
CA GLY A 40 -9.46 0.16 -16.94
C GLY A 40 -8.61 -0.30 -15.75
N ASN A 41 -8.46 0.57 -14.74
CA ASN A 41 -8.15 0.31 -13.32
C ASN A 41 -7.00 -0.63 -12.88
N ALA A 42 -6.09 -1.06 -13.75
CA ALA A 42 -4.84 -1.68 -13.31
C ALA A 42 -3.65 -1.08 -14.05
N LEU A 43 -2.74 -0.43 -13.31
CA LEU A 43 -1.40 -0.16 -13.82
C LEU A 43 -0.72 -1.53 -14.01
N ARG A 44 -0.65 -2.00 -15.26
CA ARG A 44 0.15 -3.17 -15.61
C ARG A 44 1.50 -2.69 -16.15
N SER A 45 2.58 -3.24 -15.62
CA SER A 45 3.88 -3.07 -16.28
C SER A 45 3.79 -3.64 -17.69
N THR A 46 4.40 -2.95 -18.66
CA THR A 46 4.60 -3.50 -20.01
C THR A 46 5.77 -4.47 -20.07
N ASP A 47 6.55 -4.55 -19.00
CA ASP A 47 7.57 -5.57 -18.81
C ASP A 47 6.94 -6.82 -18.18
N LEU A 48 6.90 -7.91 -18.95
CA LEU A 48 6.25 -9.17 -18.56
C LEU A 48 6.99 -9.88 -17.42
N GLU A 49 8.24 -9.52 -17.13
CA GLU A 49 9.01 -10.07 -16.01
C GLU A 49 8.79 -9.31 -14.69
N GLN A 50 8.14 -8.14 -14.73
CA GLN A 50 7.97 -7.33 -13.53
C GLN A 50 6.74 -7.77 -12.72
N PRO A 51 6.87 -8.13 -11.43
CA PRO A 51 5.76 -8.67 -10.66
C PRO A 51 4.60 -7.68 -10.52
N SER A 52 3.40 -8.08 -10.97
CA SER A 52 2.16 -7.27 -10.85
C SER A 52 1.84 -6.89 -9.41
N ALA A 53 2.28 -7.71 -8.44
CA ALA A 53 2.15 -7.48 -7.00
C ALA A 53 2.71 -6.12 -6.53
N SER A 54 3.68 -5.57 -7.26
CA SER A 54 4.27 -4.26 -6.96
C SER A 54 3.26 -3.13 -7.16
N PHE A 55 2.36 -3.24 -8.14
CA PHE A 55 1.38 -2.22 -8.49
C PHE A 55 0.06 -2.36 -7.71
N ASP A 56 -0.20 -3.55 -7.16
CA ASP A 56 -1.40 -3.84 -6.37
C ASP A 56 -1.52 -2.92 -5.16
N ILE A 57 -0.41 -2.46 -4.57
CA ILE A 57 -0.43 -1.53 -3.43
C ILE A 57 -0.95 -0.14 -3.81
N LEU A 58 -0.70 0.32 -5.05
CA LEU A 58 -1.19 1.63 -5.52
C LEU A 58 -2.68 1.55 -5.86
N ALA A 59 -3.12 0.46 -6.47
CA ALA A 59 -4.54 0.19 -6.71
C ALA A 59 -5.31 0.03 -5.39
N PHE A 60 -4.72 -0.67 -4.42
CA PHE A 60 -5.25 -0.77 -3.07
C PHE A 60 -5.33 0.59 -2.39
N ALA A 61 -4.27 1.42 -2.50
CA ALA A 61 -4.27 2.76 -1.94
C ALA A 61 -5.38 3.65 -2.52
N HIS A 62 -5.61 3.58 -3.83
CA HIS A 62 -6.70 4.29 -4.49
C HIS A 62 -8.08 3.82 -4.03
N THR A 63 -8.22 2.55 -3.63
CA THR A 63 -9.48 1.97 -3.15
C THR A 63 -9.77 2.35 -1.69
N VAL A 64 -8.75 2.37 -0.83
CA VAL A 64 -8.91 2.64 0.61
C VAL A 64 -8.94 4.14 0.92
N LEU A 65 -8.16 4.93 0.19
CA LEU A 65 -8.08 6.38 0.38
C LEU A 65 -9.11 7.08 -0.50
N THR A 66 -10.32 7.25 0.05
CA THR A 66 -11.40 8.00 -0.60
C THR A 66 -11.16 9.52 -0.57
N ASP A 67 -10.30 10.00 0.34
CA ASP A 67 -9.84 11.39 0.37
C ASP A 67 -8.72 11.59 -0.67
N LYS A 68 -9.03 12.39 -1.69
CA LYS A 68 -8.11 12.73 -2.79
C LYS A 68 -6.85 13.43 -2.29
N ASP A 69 -6.95 14.24 -1.23
CA ASP A 69 -5.81 15.00 -0.72
C ASP A 69 -4.85 14.09 0.06
N GLU A 70 -5.36 13.08 0.78
CA GLU A 70 -4.54 12.06 1.44
C GLU A 70 -3.81 11.19 0.42
N PHE A 71 -4.52 10.74 -0.62
CA PHE A 71 -3.92 9.99 -1.73
C PHE A 71 -2.85 10.81 -2.46
N LEU A 72 -3.13 12.08 -2.75
CA LEU A 72 -2.19 12.98 -3.40
C LEU A 72 -0.94 13.23 -2.54
N ALA A 73 -1.09 13.43 -1.23
CA ALA A 73 0.04 13.60 -0.32
C ALA A 73 0.94 12.36 -0.29
N LEU A 74 0.34 11.16 -0.19
CA LEU A 74 1.06 9.90 -0.14
C LEU A 74 1.82 9.61 -1.43
N THR A 75 1.16 9.74 -2.58
CA THR A 75 1.77 9.46 -3.90
C THR A 75 2.85 10.47 -4.25
N THR A 76 2.65 11.75 -3.93
CA THR A 76 3.68 12.79 -4.10
C THR A 76 4.91 12.48 -3.25
N TYR A 77 4.72 12.16 -1.97
CA TYR A 77 5.83 11.77 -1.09
C TYR A 77 6.58 10.56 -1.65
N ALA A 78 5.86 9.52 -2.07
CA ALA A 78 6.45 8.31 -2.62
C ALA A 78 7.28 8.61 -3.89
N ARG A 79 6.77 9.47 -4.78
CA ARG A 79 7.46 9.91 -6.00
C ARG A 79 8.77 10.66 -5.69
N ILE A 80 8.73 11.59 -4.75
CA ILE A 80 9.92 12.37 -4.32
C ILE A 80 10.98 11.43 -3.73
N ARG A 81 10.57 10.50 -2.86
CA ARG A 81 11.48 9.52 -2.24
C ARG A 81 11.99 8.45 -3.21
N ALA A 82 11.20 8.12 -4.24
CA ALA A 82 11.60 7.23 -5.30
C ALA A 82 12.74 7.82 -6.14
N ALA A 83 12.72 9.13 -6.39
CA ALA A 83 13.78 9.87 -7.08
C ALA A 83 15.07 10.07 -6.25
N GLY A 84 15.23 9.39 -5.10
CA GLY A 84 16.39 9.55 -4.22
C GLY A 84 16.36 10.81 -3.35
N GLY A 85 15.27 11.59 -3.39
CA GLY A 85 15.20 12.92 -2.76
C GLY A 85 15.50 14.06 -3.73
N ASP A 86 16.00 13.77 -4.93
CA ASP A 86 16.32 14.72 -6.01
C ASP A 86 15.17 14.85 -7.05
N ALA A 87 13.92 14.72 -6.63
CA ALA A 87 12.82 15.05 -7.55
C ALA A 87 12.86 16.55 -7.88
N GLU A 88 12.46 16.91 -9.10
CA GLU A 88 12.36 18.29 -9.62
C GLU A 88 11.57 19.26 -8.72
N ALA A 89 10.85 18.76 -7.71
CA ALA A 89 10.29 19.56 -6.63
C ALA A 89 10.49 18.87 -5.28
N SER A 90 11.13 19.56 -4.34
CA SER A 90 11.10 19.23 -2.92
C SER A 90 9.67 19.27 -2.39
N ILE A 91 9.38 18.59 -1.26
CA ILE A 91 8.05 18.65 -0.62
C ILE A 91 7.65 20.11 -0.35
N ALA A 92 8.61 20.94 0.03
CA ALA A 92 8.43 22.36 0.29
C ALA A 92 7.97 23.13 -0.96
N GLU A 93 8.64 22.91 -2.10
CA GLU A 93 8.28 23.55 -3.37
C GLU A 93 6.90 23.09 -3.85
N TRP A 94 6.64 21.78 -3.82
CA TRP A 94 5.34 21.24 -4.18
C TRP A 94 4.22 21.80 -3.29
N CYS A 95 4.47 21.93 -1.98
CA CYS A 95 3.52 22.54 -1.06
C CYS A 95 3.26 24.02 -1.40
N ARG A 96 4.30 24.79 -1.73
CA ARG A 96 4.15 26.19 -2.18
C ARG A 96 3.30 26.30 -3.45
N GLU A 97 3.58 25.47 -4.45
CA GLU A 97 2.83 25.45 -5.71
C GLU A 97 1.36 25.08 -5.53
N LYS A 98 1.06 24.15 -4.61
CA LYS A 98 -0.31 23.72 -4.30
C LYS A 98 -1.01 24.59 -3.25
N GLY A 99 -0.33 25.57 -2.67
CA GLY A 99 -0.86 26.38 -1.57
C GLY A 99 -1.10 25.58 -0.28
N TRP A 100 -0.38 24.46 -0.10
CA TRP A 100 -0.46 23.63 1.09
C TRP A 100 0.60 24.04 2.11
N GLN A 101 0.27 23.89 3.39
CA GLN A 101 1.30 23.93 4.44
C GLN A 101 1.98 22.56 4.51
N GLU A 102 3.31 22.54 4.64
CA GLU A 102 4.08 21.29 4.80
C GLU A 102 3.58 20.44 5.97
N ARG A 103 3.20 21.08 7.08
CA ARG A 103 2.59 20.38 8.23
C ARG A 103 1.31 19.64 7.84
N THR A 104 0.47 20.26 7.02
CA THR A 104 -0.77 19.64 6.51
C THR A 104 -0.46 18.48 5.57
N PHE A 105 0.54 18.64 4.70
CA PHE A 105 1.03 17.58 3.83
C PHE A 105 1.48 16.35 4.64
N HIS A 106 2.38 16.54 5.60
CA HIS A 106 2.90 15.44 6.41
C HIS A 106 1.81 14.78 7.25
N ARG A 107 0.88 15.55 7.81
CA ARG A 107 -0.27 15.01 8.55
C ARG A 107 -1.14 14.12 7.66
N ARG A 108 -1.48 14.58 6.45
CA ARG A 108 -2.27 13.82 5.48
C ARG A 108 -1.56 12.54 5.05
N ARG A 109 -0.25 12.63 4.77
CA ARG A 109 0.60 11.48 4.44
C ARG A 109 0.62 10.43 5.54
N VAL A 110 0.80 10.84 6.81
CA VAL A 110 0.82 9.92 7.95
C VAL A 110 -0.54 9.23 8.12
N ARG A 111 -1.63 10.01 8.08
CA ARG A 111 -3.00 9.46 8.14
C ARG A 111 -3.27 8.46 7.03
N ALA A 112 -2.85 8.77 5.80
CA ALA A 112 -2.97 7.85 4.68
C ALA A 112 -2.26 6.51 4.96
N CYS A 113 -1.03 6.56 5.48
CA CYS A 113 -0.27 5.35 5.82
C CYS A 113 -0.94 4.54 6.95
N GLU A 114 -1.44 5.20 7.99
CA GLU A 114 -2.15 4.56 9.10
C GLU A 114 -3.44 3.88 8.62
N ARG A 115 -4.22 4.54 7.75
CA ARG A 115 -5.45 3.97 7.17
C ARG A 115 -5.17 2.74 6.32
N LEU A 116 -4.11 2.79 5.50
CA LEU A 116 -3.71 1.66 4.68
C LEU A 116 -3.20 0.47 5.50
N ALA A 117 -2.41 0.75 6.54
CA ALA A 117 -1.96 -0.27 7.49
C ALA A 117 -3.16 -0.93 8.19
N ALA A 118 -4.10 -0.14 8.68
CA ALA A 118 -5.32 -0.64 9.30
C ALA A 118 -6.15 -1.50 8.33
N ALA A 119 -6.32 -1.04 7.08
CA ALA A 119 -7.06 -1.80 6.06
C ALA A 119 -6.37 -3.12 5.69
N LYS A 120 -5.03 -3.14 5.59
CA LYS A 120 -4.27 -4.39 5.36
C LYS A 120 -4.43 -5.37 6.52
N ASN A 121 -4.28 -4.89 7.75
CA ASN A 121 -4.44 -5.72 8.95
C ASN A 121 -5.86 -6.28 9.07
N ALA A 122 -6.88 -5.47 8.78
CA ALA A 122 -8.28 -5.95 8.76
C ALA A 122 -8.50 -7.04 7.70
N ALA A 123 -7.92 -6.89 6.51
CA ALA A 123 -8.00 -7.91 5.47
C ALA A 123 -7.30 -9.22 5.89
N SER A 124 -6.10 -9.13 6.49
CA SER A 124 -5.38 -10.30 6.99
C SER A 124 -6.10 -11.02 8.13
N LEU A 125 -6.78 -10.28 9.02
CA LEU A 125 -7.62 -10.88 10.06
C LEU A 125 -8.82 -11.63 9.46
N ALA A 126 -9.51 -11.04 8.48
CA ALA A 126 -10.63 -11.69 7.80
C ALA A 126 -10.22 -12.96 7.03
N GLU A 127 -9.02 -12.96 6.43
CA GLU A 127 -8.45 -14.15 5.79
C GLU A 127 -8.09 -15.25 6.80
N GLY A 128 -7.56 -14.88 7.97
CA GLY A 128 -7.26 -15.81 9.06
C GLY A 128 -8.52 -16.44 9.67
N GLU A 129 -9.60 -15.66 9.83
CA GLU A 129 -10.90 -16.14 10.31
C GLU A 129 -11.53 -17.11 9.31
N ASN A 130 -11.55 -16.76 8.01
CA ASN A 130 -12.06 -17.64 6.95
C ASN A 130 -11.28 -18.97 6.85
N ARG A 131 -9.97 -18.95 7.14
CA ARG A 131 -9.14 -20.16 7.16
C ARG A 131 -9.40 -21.02 8.40
N SER A 132 -9.79 -20.41 9.52
CA SER A 132 -10.09 -21.09 10.79
C SER A 132 -11.54 -21.59 10.88
N GLY A 133 -12.45 -21.07 10.06
CA GLY A 133 -13.88 -21.40 10.04
C GLY A 133 -14.25 -22.77 9.45
N PHE A 134 -13.29 -23.56 8.95
CA PHE A 134 -13.53 -24.91 8.39
C PHE A 134 -13.54 -26.01 9.47
N GLY A 135 -14.21 -25.76 10.59
CA GLY A 135 -14.10 -26.55 11.81
C GLY A 135 -15.40 -26.89 12.54
N THR A 136 -16.58 -26.81 11.91
CA THR A 136 -17.81 -27.32 12.57
C THR A 136 -18.74 -28.00 11.57
N ARG A 137 -18.49 -29.28 11.35
CA ARG A 137 -19.42 -30.19 10.68
C ARG A 137 -20.43 -30.68 11.73
N PRO A 138 -21.74 -30.37 11.65
CA PRO A 138 -22.68 -30.90 12.62
C PRO A 138 -22.82 -32.41 12.41
N ALA A 139 -22.50 -33.18 13.44
CA ALA A 139 -22.84 -34.59 13.51
C ALA A 139 -24.37 -34.70 13.59
N ARG A 140 -25.02 -34.96 12.44
CA ARG A 140 -26.40 -35.43 12.45
C ARG A 140 -26.41 -36.92 12.78
N ARG A 141 -26.97 -37.22 13.94
CA ARG A 141 -27.44 -38.55 14.34
C ARG A 141 -28.54 -39.03 13.39
#